data_AF-A0A8E6EWE2-F1
#
_entry.id   AF-A0A8E6EWE2-F1
#
_cell.length_a   1.000
_cell.length_b   1.000
_cell.length_c   1.000
_cell.angle_alpha   90.00
_cell.angle_beta   90.00
_cell.angle_gamma   90.00
#
_symmetry.space_group_name_H-M   'P 1'
#
loop_
_entity.id
_entity.type
_entity.pdbx_description
1 polymer ?
#
loop_
_entity_poly.entity_id
_entity_poly.type
_entity_poly.pdbx_seq_one_letter_code
_entity_poly.pdbx_strand_id
1 'polypeptide(L)'
;MAVAEPATPELKRASRGNASPLWLASLIAGVLVLAGLVSVVYGIPMLLDAVAGRGKTGALTPFVRAAIEVLFQVVAVIVLGILGTKLGGGEGRPGIRGGIFVAISLLFTVFFLARAVAMIAQRVFTFADPVALGVFLGAIAGFAILTYKLFGSGRFDSWAKGVEDAGLFSSSLYKKNLGLRVRRLTILGILLIFGSGVYTLMENGWLEVNNPGTNTNNWIIHTPFLADFILLPDIRFTVPLLLLGLGLWLAWRAINMPMFADFLIATEAEMNKVSWPTRKQLIRDTIVVLVTLAIFTLFFFLVDVFWSWLLSRDLIDILPHADVKQLPGLDDAPIKP
;
A
#
# COMPACT_ATOMS: atom_id res chain seq x y z
N MET A 1 66.23 9.75 -11.77
CA MET A 1 66.13 8.67 -10.77
C MET A 1 65.27 9.18 -9.62
N ALA A 2 63.96 8.94 -9.68
CA ALA A 2 63.05 9.23 -8.58
C ALA A 2 62.93 7.96 -7.75
N VAL A 3 63.37 8.03 -6.49
CA VAL A 3 63.33 6.95 -5.51
C VAL A 3 61.87 6.70 -5.15
N ALA A 4 61.36 5.50 -5.45
CA ALA A 4 60.06 5.05 -5.00
C ALA A 4 60.15 4.68 -3.52
N GLU A 5 59.42 5.41 -2.67
CA GLU A 5 59.20 5.06 -1.28
C GLU A 5 58.23 3.87 -1.21
N PRO A 6 58.58 2.74 -0.57
CA PRO A 6 57.69 1.59 -0.49
C PRO A 6 56.53 1.90 0.46
N ALA A 7 55.30 1.87 -0.06
CA ALA A 7 54.09 1.99 0.73
C ALA A 7 54.07 0.94 1.86
N THR A 8 54.17 1.41 3.10
CA THR A 8 54.09 0.57 4.30
C THR A 8 52.75 -0.18 4.35
N PRO A 9 52.74 -1.53 4.41
CA PRO A 9 51.52 -2.33 4.49
C PRO A 9 50.77 -2.20 5.83
N GLU A 10 51.36 -1.52 6.81
CA GLU A 10 50.86 -1.34 8.17
C GLU A 10 49.56 -0.51 8.26
N LEU A 11 49.38 0.50 7.40
CA LEU A 11 48.19 1.37 7.45
C LEU A 11 46.91 0.67 6.97
N LYS A 12 47.01 -0.46 6.25
CA LYS A 12 45.84 -1.24 5.81
C LYS A 12 45.38 -2.28 6.82
N ARG A 13 46.18 -2.57 7.85
CA ARG A 13 45.83 -3.53 8.92
C ARG A 13 45.21 -2.86 10.16
N ALA A 14 45.52 -1.60 10.42
CA ALA A 14 45.13 -0.91 11.66
C ALA A 14 43.62 -0.55 11.78
N SER A 15 42.82 -0.60 10.70
CA SER A 15 41.36 -0.36 10.78
C SER A 15 40.51 -1.64 10.89
N ARG A 16 41.14 -2.81 11.01
CA ARG A 16 40.47 -4.12 11.05
C ARG A 16 40.29 -4.64 12.49
N GLY A 17 40.23 -3.74 13.47
CA GLY A 17 39.98 -4.06 14.88
C GLY A 17 38.49 -4.04 15.20
N ASN A 18 37.92 -5.18 15.58
CA ASN A 18 36.63 -5.34 16.29
C ASN A 18 35.43 -4.48 15.83
N ALA A 19 35.30 -4.20 14.54
CA ALA A 19 34.05 -3.68 14.02
C ALA A 19 32.98 -4.78 14.15
N SER A 20 31.98 -4.58 15.01
CA SER A 20 30.82 -5.46 15.12
C SER A 20 30.27 -5.78 13.73
N PRO A 21 29.87 -7.04 13.46
CA PRO A 21 29.41 -7.40 12.13
C PRO A 21 28.16 -6.58 11.78
N LEU A 22 28.02 -6.19 10.50
CA LEU A 22 26.98 -5.26 10.01
C LEU A 22 25.57 -5.68 10.46
N TRP A 23 25.34 -6.99 10.49
CA TRP A 23 24.08 -7.55 10.94
C TRP A 23 23.77 -7.30 12.42
N LEU A 24 24.75 -7.36 13.30
CA LEU A 24 24.55 -7.15 14.73
C LEU A 24 24.18 -5.68 15.00
N ALA A 25 24.88 -4.76 14.35
CA ALA A 25 24.56 -3.33 14.43
C ALA A 25 23.14 -3.04 13.88
N SER A 26 22.78 -3.68 12.78
CA SER A 26 21.46 -3.54 12.16
C SER A 26 20.32 -4.14 12.99
N LEU A 27 20.56 -5.29 13.64
CA LEU A 27 19.60 -5.91 14.56
C LEU A 27 19.38 -5.06 15.80
N ILE A 28 20.45 -4.59 16.44
CA ILE A 28 20.35 -3.74 17.64
C ILE A 28 19.61 -2.45 17.29
N ALA A 29 19.99 -1.79 16.20
CA ALA A 29 19.30 -0.59 15.75
C ALA A 29 17.84 -0.87 15.35
N GLY A 30 17.56 -2.01 14.69
CA GLY A 30 16.20 -2.43 14.37
C GLY A 30 15.32 -2.65 15.60
N VAL A 31 15.85 -3.31 16.63
CA VAL A 31 15.16 -3.49 17.92
C VAL A 31 14.91 -2.16 18.61
N LEU A 32 15.88 -1.23 18.60
CA LEU A 32 15.70 0.11 19.17
C LEU A 32 14.63 0.91 18.42
N VAL A 33 14.60 0.83 17.09
CA VAL A 33 13.56 1.46 16.26
C VAL A 33 12.18 0.88 16.60
N LEU A 34 12.07 -0.44 16.74
CA LEU A 34 10.82 -1.09 17.14
C LEU A 34 10.39 -0.71 18.56
N ALA A 35 11.32 -0.67 19.51
CA ALA A 35 11.05 -0.23 20.87
C ALA A 35 10.57 1.23 20.91
N GLY A 36 11.18 2.11 20.10
CA GLY A 36 10.72 3.48 19.92
C GLY A 36 9.31 3.56 19.32
N LEU A 37 9.04 2.79 18.27
CA LEU A 37 7.73 2.72 17.63
C LEU A 37 6.65 2.22 18.61
N VAL A 38 6.91 1.12 19.33
CA VAL A 38 6.00 0.58 20.35
C VAL A 38 5.77 1.60 21.46
N SER A 39 6.81 2.31 21.90
CA SER A 39 6.68 3.37 22.91
C SER A 39 5.80 4.52 22.42
N VAL A 40 5.88 4.88 21.13
CA VAL A 40 5.03 5.91 20.55
C VAL A 40 3.58 5.44 20.42
N VAL A 41 3.37 4.23 19.90
CA VAL A 41 2.03 3.71 19.60
C VAL A 41 1.26 3.36 20.87
N TYR A 42 1.93 2.80 21.88
CA TYR A 42 1.27 2.33 23.11
C TYR A 42 1.56 3.22 24.32
N GLY A 43 2.78 3.73 24.45
CA GLY A 43 3.17 4.55 25.59
C GLY A 43 2.48 5.91 25.60
N ILE A 44 2.30 6.54 24.43
CA ILE A 44 1.65 7.87 24.37
C ILE A 44 0.16 7.80 24.72
N PRO A 45 -0.66 6.90 24.13
CA PRO A 45 -2.06 6.78 24.55
C PRO A 45 -2.19 6.42 26.02
N MET A 46 -1.35 5.51 26.53
CA MET A 46 -1.36 5.12 27.95
C MET A 46 -1.06 6.31 28.87
N LEU A 47 -0.08 7.15 28.53
CA LEU A 47 0.24 8.35 29.30
C LEU A 47 -0.86 9.40 29.22
N LEU A 48 -1.44 9.60 28.03
CA LEU A 48 -2.56 10.52 27.85
C LEU A 48 -3.78 10.07 28.65
N ASP A 49 -4.08 8.77 28.70
CA ASP A 49 -5.18 8.22 29.50
C ASP A 49 -4.92 8.34 31.00
N ALA A 50 -3.69 8.11 31.45
CA ALA A 50 -3.29 8.29 32.84
C ALA A 50 -3.38 9.76 33.29
N VAL A 51 -3.08 10.71 32.39
CA VAL A 51 -3.16 12.16 32.66
C VAL A 51 -4.61 12.65 32.54
N ALA A 52 -5.35 12.18 31.54
CA ALA A 52 -6.76 12.48 31.32
C ALA A 52 -7.66 11.90 32.43
N GLY A 53 -7.27 10.78 33.05
CA GLY A 53 -7.94 10.24 34.24
C GLY A 53 -7.74 11.09 35.51
N ARG A 54 -6.71 11.93 35.57
CA ARG A 54 -6.45 12.87 36.69
C ARG A 54 -7.11 14.24 36.50
N GLY A 55 -7.40 14.64 35.26
CA GLY A 55 -8.11 15.88 34.94
C GLY A 55 -9.59 15.61 34.64
N LYS A 56 -10.47 16.59 34.86
CA LYS A 56 -11.87 16.52 34.37
C LYS A 56 -11.95 16.68 32.84
N THR A 57 -11.23 15.87 32.07
CA THR A 57 -11.21 15.88 30.60
C THR A 57 -12.29 14.98 29.99
N GLY A 58 -13.37 14.72 30.71
CA GLY A 58 -14.59 14.13 30.15
C GLY A 58 -15.36 15.06 29.19
N ALA A 59 -14.84 16.28 28.95
CA ALA A 59 -15.46 17.29 28.10
C ALA A 59 -14.93 17.35 26.67
N LEU A 60 -13.88 16.59 26.33
CA LEU A 60 -13.39 16.53 24.95
C LEU A 60 -14.27 15.57 24.15
N THR A 61 -14.81 16.04 23.03
CA THR A 61 -15.50 15.16 22.09
C THR A 61 -14.55 14.05 21.64
N PRO A 62 -15.03 12.83 21.33
CA PRO A 62 -14.19 11.72 20.88
C PRO A 62 -13.24 12.10 19.74
N PHE A 63 -13.70 12.99 18.85
CA PHE A 63 -12.90 13.57 17.77
C PHE A 63 -11.69 14.37 18.25
N VAL A 64 -11.87 15.28 19.23
CA VAL A 64 -10.79 16.13 19.72
C VAL A 64 -9.73 15.32 20.47
N ARG A 65 -10.16 14.30 21.24
CA ARG A 65 -9.22 13.37 21.90
C ARG A 65 -8.38 12.61 20.86
N ALA A 66 -9.01 12.02 19.86
CA ALA A 66 -8.31 11.32 18.78
C ALA A 66 -7.34 12.24 18.03
N ALA A 67 -7.74 13.49 17.74
CA ALA A 67 -6.89 14.47 17.07
C ALA A 67 -5.64 14.82 17.90
N ILE A 68 -5.80 14.97 19.22
CA ILE A 68 -4.69 15.24 20.15
C ILE A 68 -3.73 14.03 20.21
N GLU A 69 -4.26 12.81 20.35
CA GLU A 69 -3.46 11.59 20.37
C GLU A 69 -2.61 11.43 19.10
N VAL A 70 -3.22 11.61 17.93
CA VAL A 70 -2.51 11.57 16.64
C VAL A 70 -1.45 12.66 16.56
N LEU A 71 -1.74 13.88 17.02
CA LEU A 71 -0.77 14.98 17.05
C LEU A 71 0.45 14.63 17.91
N PHE A 72 0.23 14.12 19.13
CA PHE A 72 1.32 13.71 20.02
C PHE A 72 2.14 12.55 19.44
N GLN A 73 1.49 11.57 18.79
CA GLN A 73 2.20 10.50 18.09
C GLN A 73 3.07 11.04 16.96
N VAL A 74 2.55 11.91 16.10
CA VAL A 74 3.31 12.52 15.01
C VAL A 74 4.50 13.31 15.55
N VAL A 75 4.28 14.13 16.59
CA VAL A 75 5.36 14.88 17.25
C VAL A 75 6.42 13.95 17.81
N ALA A 76 6.04 12.87 18.49
CA ALA A 76 6.99 11.92 19.05
C ALA A 76 7.79 11.17 17.97
N VAL A 77 7.17 10.80 16.84
CA VAL A 77 7.90 10.24 15.69
C VAL A 77 8.93 11.22 15.14
N ILE A 78 8.55 12.50 15.00
CA ILE A 78 9.47 13.56 14.54
C ILE A 78 10.63 13.73 15.53
N VAL A 79 10.34 13.81 16.82
CA VAL A 79 11.35 13.95 17.88
C VAL A 79 12.30 12.76 17.90
N LEU A 80 11.80 11.54 17.81
CA LEU A 80 12.64 10.33 17.71
C LEU A 80 13.47 10.29 16.44
N GLY A 81 12.93 10.76 15.31
CA GLY A 81 13.68 10.90 14.06
C GLY A 81 14.83 11.91 14.17
N ILE A 82 14.59 13.07 14.78
CA ILE A 82 15.62 14.09 15.01
C ILE A 82 16.66 13.59 16.02
N LEU A 83 16.22 12.96 17.11
CA LEU A 83 17.11 12.41 18.13
C LEU A 83 17.96 11.28 17.56
N GLY A 84 17.38 10.42 16.72
CA GLY A 84 18.08 9.34 16.03
C GLY A 84 19.14 9.86 15.05
N THR A 85 18.86 10.94 14.32
CA THR A 85 19.86 11.56 13.42
C THR A 85 20.97 12.30 14.18
N LYS A 86 20.70 12.82 15.38
CA LYS A 86 21.71 13.44 16.25
C LYS A 86 22.58 12.43 17.00
N LEU A 87 21.99 11.33 17.48
CA LEU A 87 22.72 10.26 18.18
C LEU A 87 23.49 9.35 17.22
N GLY A 88 23.00 9.19 16.00
CA GLY A 88 23.60 8.35 14.96
C GLY A 88 24.76 9.00 14.20
N GLY A 89 25.64 9.74 14.91
CA GLY A 89 26.86 10.41 14.45
C GLY A 89 27.23 10.23 12.97
N GLY A 90 27.29 11.35 12.24
CA GLY A 90 27.45 11.44 10.79
C GLY A 90 28.42 10.45 10.14
N GLU A 91 28.06 10.07 8.91
CA GLU A 91 28.70 9.05 8.05
C GLU A 91 28.48 7.61 8.50
N GLY A 92 27.20 7.19 8.47
CA GLY A 92 26.83 5.79 8.59
C GLY A 92 27.50 4.94 7.52
N ARG A 93 28.09 3.81 7.93
CA ARG A 93 28.69 2.81 7.04
C ARG A 93 27.66 2.40 5.97
N PRO A 94 28.06 2.28 4.68
CA PRO A 94 27.14 1.87 3.63
C PRO A 94 26.56 0.48 3.94
N GLY A 95 25.24 0.37 3.95
CA GLY A 95 24.49 -0.85 4.25
C GLY A 95 23.74 -0.86 5.59
N ILE A 96 23.94 0.12 6.49
CA ILE A 96 23.27 0.12 7.80
C ILE A 96 21.76 0.41 7.65
N ARG A 97 21.36 1.32 6.76
CA ARG A 97 19.94 1.70 6.62
C ARG A 97 19.15 0.55 5.98
N GLY A 98 19.71 -0.05 4.94
CA GLY A 98 19.17 -1.27 4.35
C GLY A 98 19.15 -2.43 5.35
N GLY A 99 20.22 -2.59 6.13
CA GLY A 99 20.33 -3.61 7.16
C GLY A 99 19.28 -3.50 8.26
N ILE A 100 18.99 -2.29 8.78
CA ILE A 100 17.95 -2.06 9.79
C ILE A 100 16.59 -2.53 9.28
N PHE A 101 16.24 -2.21 8.02
CA PHE A 101 14.98 -2.63 7.43
C PHE A 101 14.89 -4.14 7.29
N VAL A 102 15.92 -4.79 6.76
CA VAL A 102 15.96 -6.25 6.61
C VAL A 102 15.89 -6.93 7.98
N ALA A 103 16.59 -6.41 8.98
CA ALA A 103 16.53 -6.87 10.35
C ALA A 103 15.12 -6.79 10.95
N ILE A 104 14.44 -5.64 10.83
CA ILE A 104 13.06 -5.45 11.31
C ILE A 104 12.10 -6.38 10.58
N SER A 105 12.15 -6.42 9.25
CA SER A 105 11.30 -7.27 8.42
C SER A 105 11.43 -8.72 8.84
N LEU A 106 12.64 -9.17 9.09
CA LEU A 106 12.91 -10.56 9.45
C LEU A 106 12.45 -10.88 10.88
N LEU A 107 12.66 -9.97 11.85
CA LEU A 107 12.09 -10.12 13.20
C LEU A 107 10.57 -10.24 13.14
N PHE A 108 9.91 -9.42 12.32
CA PHE A 108 8.47 -9.49 12.07
C PHE A 108 8.09 -10.85 11.48
N THR A 109 8.76 -11.30 10.42
CA THR A 109 8.48 -12.60 9.80
C THR A 109 8.61 -13.75 10.81
N VAL A 110 9.67 -13.75 11.61
CA VAL A 110 9.91 -14.77 12.65
C VAL A 110 8.78 -14.78 13.68
N PHE A 111 8.38 -13.60 14.18
CA PHE A 111 7.29 -13.48 15.14
C PHE A 111 5.97 -14.02 14.59
N PHE A 112 5.58 -13.61 13.38
CA PHE A 112 4.33 -14.05 12.76
C PHE A 112 4.34 -15.55 12.42
N LEU A 113 5.49 -16.09 11.99
CA LEU A 113 5.61 -17.54 11.74
C LEU A 113 5.51 -18.33 13.04
N ALA A 114 6.22 -17.92 14.09
CA ALA A 114 6.14 -18.57 15.40
C ALA A 114 4.72 -18.50 15.96
N ARG A 115 4.05 -17.36 15.83
CA ARG A 115 2.63 -17.19 16.21
C ARG A 115 1.74 -18.14 15.42
N ALA A 116 1.91 -18.23 14.11
CA ALA A 116 1.12 -19.12 13.26
C ALA A 116 1.31 -20.59 13.67
N VAL A 117 2.54 -21.01 13.93
CA VAL A 117 2.86 -22.38 14.42
C VAL A 117 2.18 -22.65 15.76
N ALA A 118 2.28 -21.73 16.72
CA ALA A 118 1.65 -21.89 18.02
C ALA A 118 0.11 -21.98 17.93
N MET A 119 -0.51 -21.13 17.10
CA MET A 119 -1.96 -21.16 16.87
C MET A 119 -2.42 -22.46 16.22
N ILE A 120 -1.65 -22.99 15.25
CA ILE A 120 -1.95 -24.28 14.63
C ILE A 120 -1.79 -25.40 15.65
N ALA A 121 -0.72 -25.41 16.45
CA ALA A 121 -0.49 -26.42 17.46
C ALA A 121 -1.63 -26.46 18.50
N GLN A 122 -2.10 -25.30 18.97
CA GLN A 122 -3.22 -25.22 19.91
C GLN A 122 -4.52 -25.76 19.31
N ARG A 123 -4.79 -25.46 18.02
CA ARG A 123 -5.98 -25.98 17.31
C ARG A 123 -5.93 -27.49 17.07
N VAL A 124 -4.75 -28.03 16.77
CA VAL A 124 -4.57 -29.45 16.40
C VAL A 124 -4.53 -30.35 17.63
N PHE A 125 -3.89 -29.90 18.70
CA PHE A 125 -3.56 -30.77 19.84
C PHE A 125 -4.28 -30.41 21.15
N THR A 126 -5.15 -29.39 21.16
CA THR A 126 -5.97 -28.99 22.32
C THR A 126 -5.21 -28.99 23.65
N PHE A 127 -4.02 -28.39 23.66
CA PHE A 127 -3.21 -28.27 24.87
C PHE A 127 -3.59 -27.03 25.69
N ALA A 128 -3.34 -27.07 27.01
CA ALA A 128 -3.49 -25.91 27.90
C ALA A 128 -2.53 -24.76 27.53
N ASP A 129 -2.89 -23.53 27.88
CA ASP A 129 -2.15 -22.30 27.55
C ASP A 129 -0.64 -22.33 27.88
N PRO A 130 -0.17 -22.94 28.99
CA PRO A 130 1.27 -23.05 29.28
C PRO A 130 2.07 -23.88 28.25
N VAL A 131 1.43 -24.90 27.65
CA VAL A 131 2.07 -25.74 26.62
C VAL A 131 2.14 -25.01 25.30
N ALA A 132 1.13 -24.21 24.96
CA ALA A 132 1.13 -23.35 23.78
C ALA A 132 2.25 -22.29 23.85
N LEU A 133 2.53 -21.76 25.04
CA LEU A 133 3.69 -20.89 25.29
C LEU A 133 5.01 -21.62 25.04
N GLY A 134 5.15 -22.88 25.48
CA GLY A 134 6.33 -23.70 25.20
C GLY A 134 6.56 -23.94 23.70
N VAL A 135 5.51 -24.24 22.93
CA VAL A 135 5.58 -24.40 21.47
C VAL A 135 5.95 -23.09 20.78
N PHE A 136 5.37 -21.97 21.21
CA PHE A 136 5.70 -20.65 20.67
C PHE A 136 7.16 -20.27 20.91
N LEU A 137 7.66 -20.42 22.13
CA LEU A 137 9.06 -20.14 22.48
C LEU A 137 10.01 -21.08 21.73
N GLY A 138 9.65 -22.35 21.59
CA GLY A 138 10.40 -23.31 20.78
C GLY A 138 10.45 -22.91 19.29
N ALA A 139 9.32 -22.44 18.74
CA ALA A 139 9.25 -21.96 17.36
C ALA A 139 10.08 -20.69 17.16
N ILE A 140 9.99 -19.70 18.07
CA ILE A 140 10.85 -18.51 18.05
C ILE A 140 12.32 -18.93 18.10
N ALA A 141 12.70 -19.80 19.04
CA ALA A 141 14.09 -20.23 19.17
C ALA A 141 14.56 -20.94 17.88
N GLY A 142 13.74 -21.82 17.30
CA GLY A 142 14.03 -22.49 16.03
C GLY A 142 14.22 -21.51 14.88
N PHE A 143 13.30 -20.54 14.72
CA PHE A 143 13.41 -19.51 13.69
C PHE A 143 14.54 -18.52 13.95
N ALA A 144 14.88 -18.22 15.21
CA ALA A 144 16.02 -17.39 15.58
C ALA A 144 17.35 -18.10 15.26
N ILE A 145 17.45 -19.41 15.46
CA ILE A 145 18.61 -20.20 15.06
C ILE A 145 18.73 -20.23 13.53
N LEU A 146 17.63 -20.45 12.81
CA LEU A 146 17.59 -20.39 11.34
C LEU A 146 18.04 -19.02 10.83
N THR A 147 17.54 -17.98 11.48
CA THR A 147 17.92 -16.59 11.23
C THR A 147 19.42 -16.40 11.44
N TYR A 148 19.95 -16.74 12.60
CA TYR A 148 21.38 -16.63 12.89
C TYR A 148 22.24 -17.37 11.83
N LYS A 149 21.81 -18.56 11.40
CA LYS A 149 22.49 -19.31 10.33
C LYS A 149 22.43 -18.59 8.98
N LEU A 150 21.30 -17.98 8.65
CA LEU A 150 21.11 -17.23 7.41
C LEU A 150 21.95 -15.95 7.40
N PHE A 151 22.08 -15.30 8.55
CA PHE A 151 22.89 -14.12 8.76
C PHE A 151 24.40 -14.40 8.71
N GLY A 152 24.85 -15.56 9.21
CA GLY A 152 26.23 -16.02 9.09
C GLY A 152 26.69 -16.37 7.66
N SER A 153 25.75 -16.51 6.72
CA SER A 153 26.06 -16.91 5.33
C SER A 153 26.48 -15.75 4.39
N GLY A 154 26.60 -14.52 4.91
CA GLY A 154 26.94 -13.33 4.11
C GLY A 154 25.81 -12.81 3.21
N ARG A 155 24.68 -13.53 3.11
CA ARG A 155 23.47 -13.12 2.37
C ARG A 155 22.81 -11.87 2.94
N PHE A 156 22.91 -11.67 4.26
CA PHE A 156 22.36 -10.48 4.91
C PHE A 156 23.04 -9.22 4.38
N ASP A 157 24.37 -9.23 4.25
CA ASP A 157 25.12 -8.05 3.81
C ASP A 157 24.81 -7.70 2.34
N SER A 158 24.57 -8.71 1.49
CA SER A 158 24.18 -8.47 0.09
C SER A 158 22.75 -7.96 -0.03
N TRP A 159 21.82 -8.48 0.77
CA TRP A 159 20.44 -7.97 0.83
C TRP A 159 20.38 -6.56 1.41
N ALA A 160 21.12 -6.29 2.49
CA ALA A 160 21.21 -4.97 3.11
C ALA A 160 21.75 -3.94 2.11
N LYS A 161 22.81 -4.26 1.37
CA LYS A 161 23.34 -3.40 0.30
C LYS A 161 22.35 -3.25 -0.84
N GLY A 162 21.74 -4.32 -1.32
CA GLY A 162 20.74 -4.24 -2.40
C GLY A 162 19.53 -3.37 -2.05
N VAL A 163 19.04 -3.42 -0.81
CA VAL A 163 17.95 -2.56 -0.32
C VAL A 163 18.39 -1.09 -0.22
N GLU A 164 19.63 -0.84 0.18
CA GLU A 164 20.19 0.51 0.27
C GLU A 164 20.47 1.11 -1.12
N ASP A 165 21.03 0.32 -2.03
CA ASP A 165 21.32 0.66 -3.43
C ASP A 165 20.03 0.87 -4.24
N ALA A 166 18.94 0.18 -3.88
CA ALA A 166 17.60 0.47 -4.40
C ALA A 166 17.12 1.89 -4.00
N GLY A 167 17.84 2.58 -3.12
CA GLY A 167 17.63 3.96 -2.76
C GLY A 167 16.36 4.17 -1.93
N LEU A 168 15.80 3.13 -1.32
CA LEU A 168 14.54 3.15 -0.56
C LEU A 168 14.58 4.16 0.60
N PHE A 169 15.77 4.45 1.12
CA PHE A 169 16.01 5.36 2.24
C PHE A 169 16.74 6.66 1.85
N SER A 170 16.84 6.95 0.55
CA SER A 170 17.38 8.21 0.04
C SER A 170 16.24 9.20 -0.26
N SER A 171 16.34 10.41 0.29
CA SER A 171 15.32 11.47 0.16
C SER A 171 15.65 12.50 -0.94
N SER A 172 16.71 12.28 -1.72
CA SER A 172 17.08 13.20 -2.79
C SER A 172 16.08 13.13 -3.95
N LEU A 173 15.52 14.29 -4.31
CA LEU A 173 14.63 14.40 -5.47
C LEU A 173 15.44 14.30 -6.77
N TYR A 174 15.10 13.34 -7.61
CA TYR A 174 15.74 13.11 -8.91
C TYR A 174 15.26 14.16 -9.94
N LYS A 175 16.21 14.94 -10.48
CA LYS A 175 15.98 15.99 -11.51
C LYS A 175 14.75 16.86 -11.22
N LYS A 176 14.82 17.68 -10.17
CA LYS A 176 13.72 18.47 -9.59
C LYS A 176 12.94 19.36 -10.58
N ASN A 177 13.55 19.80 -11.68
CA ASN A 177 12.99 20.85 -12.56
C ASN A 177 12.44 20.34 -13.90
N LEU A 178 12.50 19.03 -14.18
CA LEU A 178 12.06 18.44 -15.45
C LEU A 178 10.83 17.53 -15.23
N GLY A 179 9.94 17.40 -16.21
CA GLY A 179 8.82 16.47 -16.11
C GLY A 179 7.65 16.98 -15.25
N LEU A 180 7.60 18.26 -14.89
CA LEU A 180 6.77 18.73 -13.77
C LEU A 180 5.28 18.50 -13.96
N ARG A 181 4.74 18.71 -15.18
CA ARG A 181 3.29 18.56 -15.41
C ARG A 181 2.88 17.11 -15.33
N VAL A 182 3.60 16.24 -16.06
CA VAL A 182 3.32 14.80 -16.10
C VAL A 182 3.48 14.19 -14.71
N ARG A 183 4.55 14.54 -13.97
CA ARG A 183 4.75 14.07 -12.60
C ARG A 183 3.60 14.46 -11.66
N ARG A 184 3.17 15.73 -11.67
CA ARG A 184 2.04 16.18 -10.84
C ARG A 184 0.74 15.45 -11.20
N LEU A 185 0.49 15.23 -12.50
CA LEU A 185 -0.67 14.46 -12.96
C LEU A 185 -0.59 13.00 -12.51
N THR A 186 0.58 12.38 -12.52
CA THR A 186 0.77 11.01 -12.00
C THR A 186 0.55 10.95 -10.48
N ILE A 187 1.02 11.95 -9.70
CA ILE A 187 0.71 12.03 -8.26
C ILE A 187 -0.80 12.06 -8.08
N LEU A 188 -1.49 12.96 -8.77
CA LEU A 188 -2.94 13.11 -8.67
C LEU A 188 -3.66 11.82 -9.08
N GLY A 189 -3.22 11.14 -10.14
CA GLY A 189 -3.79 9.87 -10.58
C GLY A 189 -3.65 8.77 -9.53
N ILE A 190 -2.45 8.60 -8.95
CA ILE A 190 -2.22 7.61 -7.89
C ILE A 190 -3.06 7.95 -6.65
N LEU A 191 -3.11 9.22 -6.25
CA LEU A 191 -3.91 9.66 -5.11
C LEU A 191 -5.41 9.51 -5.34
N LEU A 192 -5.91 9.71 -6.56
CA LEU A 192 -7.31 9.47 -6.89
C LEU A 192 -7.65 7.98 -6.80
N ILE A 193 -6.77 7.09 -7.27
CA ILE A 193 -6.97 5.63 -7.17
C ILE A 193 -6.94 5.17 -5.70
N PHE A 194 -5.95 5.63 -4.93
CA PHE A 194 -5.88 5.29 -3.50
C PHE A 194 -7.05 5.89 -2.72
N GLY A 195 -7.38 7.16 -2.99
CA GLY A 195 -8.48 7.87 -2.35
C GLY A 195 -9.83 7.24 -2.66
N SER A 196 -10.08 6.85 -3.91
CA SER A 196 -11.31 6.13 -4.28
C SER A 196 -11.37 4.74 -3.66
N GLY A 197 -10.25 4.00 -3.63
CA GLY A 197 -10.18 2.70 -2.96
C GLY A 197 -10.48 2.79 -1.46
N VAL A 198 -9.94 3.82 -0.78
CA VAL A 198 -10.22 4.08 0.63
C VAL A 198 -11.67 4.49 0.85
N TYR A 199 -12.22 5.36 -0.01
CA TYR A 199 -13.62 5.77 0.05
C TYR A 199 -14.57 4.57 -0.09
N THR A 200 -14.36 3.72 -1.10
CA THR A 200 -15.15 2.50 -1.31
C THR A 200 -15.05 1.55 -0.12
N LEU A 201 -13.88 1.45 0.50
CA LEU A 201 -13.68 0.59 1.67
C LEU A 201 -14.39 1.12 2.92
N MET A 202 -14.44 2.45 3.10
CA MET A 202 -15.17 3.09 4.20
C MET A 202 -16.69 2.99 4.03
N GLU A 203 -17.20 3.19 2.81
CA GLU A 203 -18.64 3.18 2.53
C GLU A 203 -19.25 1.78 2.67
N ASN A 204 -18.52 0.75 2.25
CA ASN A 204 -19.00 -0.63 2.29
C ASN A 204 -18.82 -1.32 3.66
N GLY A 205 -18.27 -0.65 4.66
CA GLY A 205 -18.17 -1.19 6.03
C GLY A 205 -17.25 -2.40 6.19
N TRP A 206 -16.33 -2.69 5.26
CA TRP A 206 -15.44 -3.86 5.31
C TRP A 206 -14.54 -3.93 6.55
N LEU A 207 -14.37 -2.81 7.26
CA LEU A 207 -13.50 -2.67 8.43
C LEU A 207 -14.26 -2.52 9.76
N GLU A 208 -15.54 -2.88 9.78
CA GLU A 208 -16.30 -2.96 11.03
C GLU A 208 -16.06 -4.31 11.70
N VAL A 209 -15.11 -4.33 12.64
CA VAL A 209 -14.87 -5.48 13.52
C VAL A 209 -15.63 -5.23 14.81
N ASN A 210 -16.74 -5.94 14.99
CA ASN A 210 -17.49 -5.91 16.24
C ASN A 210 -16.85 -6.90 17.24
N ASN A 211 -16.13 -6.37 18.23
CA ASN A 211 -15.56 -7.19 19.29
C ASN A 211 -16.66 -7.59 20.30
N PRO A 212 -16.90 -8.89 20.53
CA PRO A 212 -17.92 -9.34 21.48
C PRO A 212 -17.70 -8.75 22.88
N GLY A 213 -18.72 -8.10 23.44
CA GLY A 213 -18.67 -7.55 24.81
C GLY A 213 -18.09 -6.14 24.95
N THR A 214 -17.64 -5.49 23.87
CA THR A 214 -17.24 -4.07 23.89
C THR A 214 -17.80 -3.34 22.67
N ASN A 215 -18.31 -2.11 22.82
CA ASN A 215 -18.74 -1.28 21.69
C ASN A 215 -17.54 -0.65 20.94
N THR A 216 -16.42 -1.37 20.81
CA THR A 216 -15.15 -0.85 20.27
C THR A 216 -14.73 -1.60 19.01
N ASN A 217 -14.27 -0.87 17.99
CA ASN A 217 -13.86 -1.42 16.70
C ASN A 217 -12.33 -1.55 16.61
N ASN A 218 -11.75 -2.35 17.51
CA ASN A 218 -10.30 -2.51 17.66
C ASN A 218 -9.81 -3.78 16.99
N TRP A 219 -8.63 -3.74 16.34
CA TRP A 219 -8.00 -4.96 15.86
C TRP A 219 -7.25 -5.62 16.99
N ILE A 220 -7.84 -6.67 17.55
CA ILE A 220 -7.25 -7.44 18.63
C ILE A 220 -6.50 -8.63 18.02
N ILE A 221 -5.24 -8.80 18.40
CA ILE A 221 -4.53 -10.04 18.15
C ILE A 221 -4.72 -10.96 19.35
N HIS A 222 -5.42 -12.07 19.10
CA HIS A 222 -5.42 -13.18 20.03
C HIS A 222 -4.08 -13.93 19.93
N THR A 223 -3.44 -14.06 21.08
CA THR A 223 -2.28 -14.93 21.27
C THR A 223 -2.62 -16.01 22.29
N PRO A 224 -2.13 -17.24 22.11
CA PRO A 224 -2.37 -18.34 23.05
C PRO A 224 -1.89 -18.11 24.49
N PHE A 225 -1.01 -17.12 24.71
CA PHE A 225 -0.11 -17.10 25.86
C PHE A 225 0.16 -15.70 26.45
N LEU A 226 -0.16 -14.62 25.73
CA LEU A 226 -0.19 -13.27 26.27
C LEU A 226 -1.64 -12.81 26.31
N ALA A 227 -1.92 -11.85 27.20
CA ALA A 227 -3.17 -11.11 27.15
C ALA A 227 -3.35 -10.52 25.75
N ASP A 228 -4.58 -10.57 25.26
CA ASP A 228 -4.99 -9.93 24.02
C ASP A 228 -4.48 -8.48 23.98
N PHE A 229 -3.74 -8.15 22.93
CA PHE A 229 -3.24 -6.79 22.73
C PHE A 229 -3.86 -6.19 21.47
N ILE A 230 -4.19 -4.91 21.58
CA ILE A 230 -4.79 -4.13 20.50
C ILE A 230 -3.67 -3.75 19.54
N LEU A 231 -3.68 -4.30 18.32
CA LEU A 231 -2.68 -3.99 17.30
C LEU A 231 -2.90 -2.60 16.71
N LEU A 232 -4.15 -2.32 16.36
CA LEU A 232 -4.60 -1.06 15.78
C LEU A 232 -5.93 -0.68 16.45
N PRO A 233 -5.98 0.45 17.18
CA PRO A 233 -7.24 0.97 17.69
C PRO A 233 -8.09 1.52 16.54
N ASP A 234 -9.42 1.45 16.67
CA ASP A 234 -10.39 2.02 15.73
C ASP A 234 -10.07 1.77 14.24
N ILE A 235 -10.14 0.49 13.83
CA ILE A 235 -9.78 0.00 12.49
C ILE A 235 -10.45 0.82 11.38
N ARG A 236 -11.73 1.17 11.57
CA ARG A 236 -12.54 1.95 10.64
C ARG A 236 -11.91 3.30 10.25
N PHE A 237 -11.09 3.89 11.12
CA PHE A 237 -10.42 5.16 10.84
C PHE A 237 -8.92 4.99 10.62
N THR A 238 -8.28 4.15 11.43
CA THR A 238 -6.83 3.98 11.41
C THR A 238 -6.34 3.30 10.13
N VAL A 239 -7.03 2.27 9.63
CA VAL A 239 -6.61 1.59 8.41
C VAL A 239 -6.78 2.47 7.16
N PRO A 240 -7.92 3.17 6.94
CA PRO A 240 -8.03 4.17 5.88
C PRO A 240 -6.94 5.24 5.93
N LEU A 241 -6.65 5.76 7.12
CA LEU A 241 -5.61 6.78 7.31
C LEU A 241 -4.22 6.24 6.94
N LEU A 242 -3.89 5.02 7.37
CA LEU A 242 -2.62 4.35 7.02
C LEU A 242 -2.53 4.08 5.52
N LEU A 243 -3.63 3.65 4.88
CA LEU A 243 -3.68 3.43 3.44
C LEU A 243 -3.49 4.72 2.65
N LEU A 244 -4.07 5.84 3.10
CA LEU A 244 -3.83 7.16 2.49
C LEU A 244 -2.38 7.61 2.70
N GLY A 245 -1.82 7.40 3.89
CA GLY A 245 -0.41 7.69 4.18
C GLY A 245 0.53 6.87 3.29
N LEU A 246 0.26 5.57 3.14
CA LEU A 246 0.98 4.69 2.22
C LEU A 246 0.79 5.11 0.77
N GLY A 247 -0.41 5.52 0.37
CA GLY A 247 -0.71 6.04 -0.96
C GLY A 247 0.08 7.32 -1.27
N LEU A 248 0.17 8.25 -0.32
CA LEU A 248 0.99 9.46 -0.43
C LEU A 248 2.48 9.13 -0.54
N TRP A 249 2.98 8.22 0.31
CA TRP A 249 4.36 7.77 0.26
C TRP A 249 4.68 7.08 -1.07
N LEU A 250 3.81 6.20 -1.54
CA LEU A 250 3.98 5.45 -2.78
C LEU A 250 3.88 6.38 -3.99
N ALA A 251 2.98 7.35 -4.00
CA ALA A 251 2.89 8.38 -5.04
C ALA A 251 4.17 9.20 -5.13
N TRP A 252 4.68 9.69 -3.99
CA TRP A 252 5.96 10.40 -3.93
C TRP A 252 7.12 9.51 -4.40
N ARG A 253 7.16 8.25 -3.95
CA ARG A 253 8.25 7.33 -4.22
C ARG A 253 8.29 6.86 -5.67
N ALA A 254 7.15 6.49 -6.24
CA ALA A 254 7.04 6.03 -7.62
C ALA A 254 7.67 7.05 -8.58
N ILE A 255 7.39 8.34 -8.36
CA ILE A 255 7.88 9.43 -9.21
C ILE A 255 9.34 9.77 -8.98
N ASN A 256 9.87 9.48 -7.80
CA ASN A 256 11.28 9.70 -7.50
C ASN A 256 12.19 8.54 -7.94
N MET A 257 11.64 7.43 -8.43
CA MET A 257 12.44 6.34 -8.99
C MET A 257 13.08 6.77 -10.32
N PRO A 258 14.41 6.65 -10.49
CA PRO A 258 15.12 7.24 -11.63
C PRO A 258 14.61 6.75 -12.99
N MET A 259 14.36 5.44 -13.13
CA MET A 259 13.86 4.83 -14.37
C MET A 259 12.47 5.37 -14.76
N PHE A 260 11.54 5.43 -13.81
CA PHE A 260 10.19 5.94 -14.05
C PHE A 260 10.20 7.46 -14.26
N ALA A 261 11.02 8.17 -13.50
CA ALA A 261 11.16 9.61 -13.56
C ALA A 261 11.71 10.09 -14.92
N ASP A 262 12.66 9.35 -15.51
CA ASP A 262 13.18 9.59 -16.86
C ASP A 262 12.12 9.25 -17.93
N PHE A 263 11.34 8.18 -17.75
CA PHE A 263 10.19 7.89 -18.61
C PHE A 263 9.17 9.03 -18.62
N LEU A 264 8.76 9.55 -17.45
CA LEU A 264 7.81 10.67 -17.37
C LEU A 264 8.35 11.95 -18.03
N ILE A 265 9.65 12.22 -17.92
CA ILE A 265 10.29 13.35 -18.62
C ILE A 265 10.23 13.13 -20.14
N ALA A 266 10.56 11.92 -20.61
CA ALA A 266 10.50 11.58 -22.03
C ALA A 266 9.06 11.68 -22.58
N THR A 267 8.05 11.22 -21.83
CA THR A 267 6.64 11.37 -22.18
C THR A 267 6.23 12.83 -22.26
N GLU A 268 6.67 13.69 -21.33
CA GLU A 268 6.41 15.13 -21.41
C GLU A 268 7.04 15.75 -22.66
N ALA A 269 8.28 15.38 -22.98
CA ALA A 269 8.96 15.82 -24.18
C ALA A 269 8.25 15.35 -25.47
N GLU A 270 7.73 14.12 -25.49
CA GLU A 270 6.99 13.58 -26.63
C GLU A 270 5.62 14.24 -26.77
N MET A 271 4.93 14.47 -25.66
CA MET A 271 3.62 15.14 -25.64
C MET A 271 3.73 16.60 -26.08
N ASN A 272 4.86 17.27 -25.84
CA ASN A 272 5.12 18.62 -26.35
C ASN A 272 5.31 18.68 -27.87
N LYS A 273 5.62 17.55 -28.53
CA LYS A 273 5.69 17.46 -29.99
C LYS A 273 4.32 17.27 -30.62
N VAL A 274 3.33 16.82 -29.85
CA VAL A 274 1.96 16.60 -30.33
C VAL A 274 1.28 17.95 -30.54
N SER A 275 1.13 18.35 -31.80
CA SER A 275 0.32 19.50 -32.18
C SER A 275 -1.16 19.12 -32.12
N TRP A 276 -1.87 19.55 -31.08
CA TRP A 276 -3.32 19.38 -30.99
C TRP A 276 -4.03 20.22 -32.06
N PRO A 277 -5.03 19.66 -32.76
CA PRO A 277 -5.75 20.38 -33.81
C PRO A 277 -6.48 21.59 -33.22
N THR A 278 -6.51 22.68 -33.98
CA THR A 278 -7.28 23.86 -33.58
C THR A 278 -8.77 23.53 -33.54
N ARG A 279 -9.55 24.24 -32.69
CA ARG A 279 -11.00 23.99 -32.56
C ARG A 279 -11.73 24.02 -33.91
N LYS A 280 -11.33 24.91 -34.82
CA LYS A 280 -11.90 25.02 -36.17
C LYS A 280 -11.62 23.77 -37.02
N GLN A 281 -10.40 23.25 -36.96
CA GLN A 281 -10.02 22.02 -37.67
C GLN A 281 -10.80 20.82 -37.10
N LEU A 282 -10.88 20.69 -35.77
CA LEU A 282 -11.61 19.60 -35.13
C LEU A 282 -13.10 19.57 -35.54
N ILE A 283 -13.75 20.74 -35.58
CA ILE A 283 -15.14 20.85 -36.02
C ILE A 283 -15.29 20.47 -37.50
N ARG A 284 -14.42 20.99 -38.38
CA ARG A 284 -14.45 20.67 -39.81
C ARG A 284 -14.31 19.16 -40.04
N ASP A 285 -13.34 18.54 -39.40
CA ASP A 285 -13.04 17.12 -39.57
C ASP A 285 -14.17 16.26 -38.99
N THR A 286 -14.76 16.66 -37.86
CA THR A 286 -15.94 15.97 -37.27
C THR A 286 -17.19 16.11 -38.13
N ILE A 287 -17.45 17.28 -38.73
CA ILE A 287 -18.58 17.50 -39.64
C ILE A 287 -18.48 16.59 -40.86
N VAL A 288 -17.29 16.46 -41.45
CA VAL A 288 -17.09 15.54 -42.57
C VAL A 288 -17.49 14.12 -42.17
N VAL A 289 -16.98 13.62 -41.04
CA VAL A 289 -17.32 12.29 -40.53
C VAL A 289 -18.83 12.14 -40.32
N LEU A 290 -19.47 13.10 -39.64
CA LEU A 290 -20.91 13.10 -39.39
C LEU A 290 -21.74 13.08 -40.69
N VAL A 291 -21.32 13.83 -41.71
CA VAL A 291 -22.01 13.86 -43.01
C VAL A 291 -21.87 12.51 -43.72
N THR A 292 -20.67 11.91 -43.77
CA THR A 292 -20.51 10.54 -44.32
C THR A 292 -21.33 9.52 -43.57
N LEU A 293 -21.37 9.61 -42.24
CA LEU A 293 -22.15 8.69 -41.40
C LEU A 293 -23.66 8.87 -41.65
N ALA A 294 -24.13 10.10 -41.83
CA ALA A 294 -25.52 10.39 -42.21
C ALA A 294 -25.88 9.84 -43.60
N ILE A 295 -24.99 10.00 -44.60
CA ILE A 295 -25.19 9.45 -45.95
C ILE A 295 -25.25 7.92 -45.90
N PHE A 296 -24.35 7.26 -45.18
CA PHE A 296 -24.40 5.80 -45.03
C PHE A 296 -25.67 5.34 -44.30
N THR A 297 -26.07 6.04 -43.24
CA THR A 297 -27.30 5.73 -42.51
C THR A 297 -28.52 5.85 -43.42
N LEU A 298 -28.59 6.91 -44.23
CA LEU A 298 -29.67 7.10 -45.20
C LEU A 298 -29.64 6.03 -46.30
N PHE A 299 -28.46 5.72 -46.83
CA PHE A 299 -28.30 4.68 -47.85
C PHE A 299 -28.77 3.31 -47.34
N PHE A 300 -28.32 2.89 -46.16
CA PHE A 300 -28.77 1.63 -45.56
C PHE A 300 -30.26 1.64 -45.27
N PHE A 301 -30.81 2.74 -44.77
CA PHE A 301 -32.25 2.87 -44.60
C PHE A 301 -33.01 2.67 -45.92
N LEU A 302 -32.56 3.28 -47.01
CA LEU A 302 -33.17 3.10 -48.34
C LEU A 302 -33.03 1.67 -48.85
N VAL A 303 -31.89 1.02 -48.62
CA VAL A 303 -31.66 -0.39 -48.96
C VAL A 303 -32.60 -1.29 -48.16
N ASP A 304 -32.73 -1.07 -46.86
CA ASP A 304 -33.64 -1.82 -45.99
C ASP A 304 -35.11 -1.66 -46.42
N VAL A 305 -35.52 -0.43 -46.75
CA VAL A 305 -36.86 -0.15 -47.28
C VAL A 305 -37.07 -0.82 -48.65
N PHE A 306 -36.06 -0.75 -49.54
CA PHE A 306 -36.11 -1.39 -50.85
C PHE A 306 -36.26 -2.91 -50.71
N TRP A 307 -35.47 -3.55 -49.84
CA TRP A 307 -35.57 -4.98 -49.57
C TRP A 307 -36.88 -5.35 -48.89
N SER A 308 -37.35 -4.56 -47.92
CA SER A 308 -38.65 -4.76 -47.27
C SER A 308 -39.79 -4.70 -48.29
N TRP A 309 -39.76 -3.74 -49.22
CA TRP A 309 -40.75 -3.64 -50.29
C TRP A 309 -40.64 -4.80 -51.29
N LEU A 310 -39.42 -5.16 -51.70
CA LEU A 310 -39.17 -6.22 -52.69
C LEU A 310 -39.63 -7.58 -52.16
N LEU A 311 -39.33 -7.87 -50.90
CA LEU A 311 -39.72 -9.12 -50.24
C LEU A 311 -41.20 -9.13 -49.83
N SER A 312 -41.85 -7.96 -49.72
CA SER A 312 -43.29 -7.86 -49.42
C SER A 312 -44.20 -8.01 -50.64
N ARG A 313 -43.67 -8.01 -51.87
CA ARG A 313 -44.51 -8.28 -53.05
C ARG A 313 -44.87 -9.76 -53.07
N ASP A 314 -46.13 -10.06 -53.39
CA ASP A 314 -46.84 -11.37 -53.40
C ASP A 314 -46.17 -12.53 -54.19
N LEU A 315 -44.94 -12.36 -54.68
CA LEU A 315 -44.15 -13.37 -55.39
C LEU A 315 -43.30 -14.23 -54.44
N ILE A 316 -43.04 -13.79 -53.20
CA ILE A 316 -42.22 -14.49 -52.20
C ILE A 316 -42.90 -14.34 -50.82
N ASP A 317 -43.93 -15.13 -50.57
CA ASP A 317 -44.67 -15.19 -49.30
C ASP A 317 -43.83 -15.83 -48.17
N ILE A 318 -42.87 -15.06 -47.63
CA ILE A 318 -41.92 -15.49 -46.57
C ILE A 318 -42.08 -14.65 -45.28
N LEU A 319 -42.89 -13.59 -45.29
CA LEU A 319 -43.22 -12.84 -44.07
C LEU A 319 -44.60 -13.29 -43.57
N PRO A 320 -44.70 -13.98 -42.41
CA PRO A 320 -45.98 -14.28 -41.80
C PRO A 320 -46.72 -12.96 -41.58
N HIS A 321 -47.88 -12.82 -42.19
CA HIS A 321 -48.86 -11.85 -41.71
C HIS A 321 -49.12 -12.22 -40.25
N ALA A 322 -48.77 -11.33 -39.33
CA ALA A 322 -49.12 -11.54 -37.93
C ALA A 322 -50.65 -11.45 -37.82
N ASP A 323 -51.33 -12.56 -38.09
CA ASP A 323 -52.73 -12.77 -37.80
C ASP A 323 -52.87 -12.78 -36.28
N VAL A 324 -53.16 -11.61 -35.71
CA VAL A 324 -53.47 -11.41 -34.27
C VAL A 324 -54.76 -12.15 -33.84
N LYS A 325 -55.27 -13.08 -34.65
CA LYS A 325 -56.54 -13.79 -34.45
C LYS A 325 -56.43 -15.29 -34.19
N GLN A 326 -55.23 -15.84 -34.02
CA GLN A 326 -55.03 -17.25 -33.68
C GLN A 326 -54.11 -17.42 -32.46
N LEU A 327 -54.54 -16.90 -31.30
CA LEU A 327 -54.11 -17.46 -30.02
C LEU A 327 -55.23 -18.39 -29.54
N PRO A 328 -55.08 -19.72 -29.66
CA PRO A 328 -56.06 -20.64 -29.09
C PRO A 328 -55.92 -20.59 -27.56
N GLY A 329 -56.93 -20.07 -26.87
CA GLY A 329 -57.02 -20.16 -25.41
C GLY A 329 -57.44 -18.92 -24.62
N LEU A 330 -57.96 -17.85 -25.25
CA LEU A 330 -58.48 -16.68 -24.52
C LEU A 330 -60.02 -16.55 -24.50
N ASP A 331 -60.76 -17.48 -25.12
CA ASP A 331 -62.24 -17.44 -25.16
C ASP A 331 -62.93 -18.28 -24.06
N ASP A 332 -62.19 -19.05 -23.25
CA ASP A 332 -62.77 -20.03 -22.32
C ASP A 332 -62.60 -19.70 -20.82
N ALA A 333 -62.27 -18.46 -20.44
CA ALA A 333 -62.28 -18.08 -19.03
C ALA A 333 -63.69 -17.58 -18.62
N PRO A 334 -64.45 -18.33 -17.79
CA PRO A 334 -65.76 -17.89 -17.33
C PRO A 334 -65.62 -16.65 -16.44
N ILE A 335 -66.29 -15.57 -16.85
CA ILE A 335 -66.56 -14.41 -16.00
C ILE A 335 -67.46 -14.91 -14.86
N LYS A 336 -66.86 -15.15 -13.69
CA LYS A 336 -67.59 -15.37 -12.43
C LYS A 336 -68.21 -14.01 -12.02
N PRO A 337 -69.48 -13.98 -11.55
CA PRO A 337 -70.23 -12.75 -11.34
C PRO A 337 -69.58 -11.77 -10.36
#